data_AF-A0A4U8UUG1-F1
#
_entry.id   AF-A0A4U8UUG1-F1
#
_cell.length_a   1.000
_cell.length_b   1.000
_cell.length_c   1.000
_cell.angle_alpha   90.00
_cell.angle_beta   90.00
_cell.angle_gamma   90.00
#
_symmetry.space_group_name_H-M   'P 1'
#
loop_
_entity.id
_entity.type
_entity.pdbx_description
1 polymer ?
#
loop_
_entity_poly.entity_id
_entity_poly.type
_entity_poly.pdbx_seq_one_letter_code
_entity_poly.pdbx_strand_id
1 'polypeptide(L)'
;MSLFVVLLLALLPATALGASCPKAPDHKCVDATYECCDSNFQNNLNISAACGVGSIWNFPICIRNQLGAIWQQGTHGVLEVCDAYSQFRSCLGKSLHDCTNDGYYIRQGLLGVFQAQQVQTLFTELNYICGAGMDIFLNNDVCMSKVFKQNGTDIKACRKQFNDNIKANPSNACQFEETLKECVAAPFQSCGMEAMFYMCENERVILNTWLPMCSKACSFQQKLSNHQNLEVKNAPKEQ
;
A
#
# COMPACT_ATOMS: atom_id res chain seq x y z
N MET A 1 48.73 2.29 -52.72
CA MET A 1 47.82 3.28 -52.12
C MET A 1 46.59 2.52 -51.62
N SER A 2 46.56 2.17 -50.34
CA SER A 2 45.43 1.46 -49.71
C SER A 2 44.74 2.43 -48.76
N LEU A 3 43.48 2.75 -49.05
CA LEU A 3 42.61 3.56 -48.18
C LEU A 3 42.11 2.69 -47.03
N PHE A 4 42.36 3.12 -45.79
CA PHE A 4 41.68 2.61 -44.60
C PHE A 4 40.35 3.36 -44.43
N VAL A 5 39.24 2.63 -44.47
CA VAL A 5 37.92 3.12 -44.05
C VAL A 5 37.79 2.85 -42.55
N VAL A 6 37.83 3.91 -41.74
CA VAL A 6 37.55 3.84 -40.30
C VAL A 6 36.04 3.91 -40.12
N LEU A 7 35.43 2.78 -39.75
CA LEU A 7 34.02 2.67 -39.39
C LEU A 7 33.84 3.17 -37.95
N LEU A 8 33.39 4.41 -37.77
CA LEU A 8 32.98 4.95 -36.47
C LEU A 8 31.59 4.38 -36.10
N LEU A 9 31.56 3.39 -35.20
CA LEU A 9 30.35 3.02 -34.49
C LEU A 9 29.97 4.16 -33.54
N ALA A 10 28.93 4.92 -33.89
CA ALA A 10 28.28 5.85 -32.99
C ALA A 10 27.57 5.03 -31.89
N LEU A 11 28.15 5.03 -30.69
CA LEU A 11 27.46 4.64 -29.46
C LEU A 11 26.34 5.66 -29.21
N LEU A 12 25.12 5.32 -29.60
CA LEU A 12 23.93 6.02 -29.14
C LEU A 12 23.78 5.74 -27.64
N PRO A 13 23.77 6.77 -26.76
CA PRO A 13 23.39 6.56 -25.38
C PRO A 13 21.94 6.09 -25.37
N ALA A 14 21.67 5.00 -24.65
CA ALA A 14 20.32 4.56 -24.34
C ALA A 14 19.60 5.71 -23.63
N THR A 15 18.72 6.41 -24.34
CA THR A 15 17.85 7.41 -23.74
C THR A 15 16.85 6.66 -22.87
N ALA A 16 17.05 6.69 -21.55
CA ALA A 16 15.99 6.41 -20.60
C ALA A 16 14.89 7.44 -20.86
N LEU A 17 13.77 6.98 -21.44
CA LEU A 17 12.56 7.77 -21.64
C LEU A 17 11.87 7.98 -20.28
N GLY A 18 12.42 8.85 -19.45
CA GLY A 18 11.69 9.46 -18.35
C GLY A 18 11.10 10.76 -18.86
N ALA A 19 9.78 10.82 -19.09
CA ALA A 19 9.12 12.08 -19.38
C ALA A 19 9.34 13.03 -18.19
N SER A 20 10.03 14.16 -18.42
CA SER A 20 10.26 15.15 -17.39
C SER A 20 8.94 15.84 -17.05
N CYS A 21 8.41 15.59 -15.85
CA CYS A 21 7.17 16.20 -15.41
C CYS A 21 7.32 17.70 -15.14
N PRO A 22 6.23 18.48 -15.29
CA PRO A 22 6.24 19.89 -14.88
C PRO A 22 6.63 20.00 -13.41
N LYS A 23 7.46 20.99 -13.07
CA LYS A 23 7.87 21.24 -11.68
C LYS A 23 6.62 21.46 -10.81
N ALA A 24 6.49 20.67 -9.75
CA ALA A 24 5.42 20.84 -8.79
C ALA A 24 5.51 22.23 -8.12
N PRO A 25 4.41 22.98 -8.02
CA PRO A 25 4.38 24.19 -7.19
C PRO A 25 4.56 23.80 -5.71
N ASP A 26 4.87 24.77 -4.86
CA ASP A 26 4.93 24.54 -3.41
C ASP A 26 3.50 24.52 -2.84
N HIS A 27 3.20 23.53 -1.98
CA HIS A 27 1.96 23.41 -1.20
C HIS A 27 0.65 23.49 -1.99
N LYS A 28 0.63 22.93 -3.21
CA LYS A 28 -0.55 22.94 -4.06
C LYS A 28 -0.56 21.75 -5.00
N CYS A 29 -1.62 20.94 -4.93
CA CYS A 29 -1.81 19.91 -5.94
C CYS A 29 -2.31 20.51 -7.26
N VAL A 30 -1.60 20.20 -8.35
CA VAL A 30 -1.96 20.56 -9.73
C VAL A 30 -2.06 19.27 -10.53
N ASP A 31 -3.24 19.02 -11.10
CA ASP A 31 -3.59 17.78 -11.77
C ASP A 31 -2.56 17.37 -12.83
N ALA A 32 -2.16 18.30 -13.71
CA ALA A 32 -1.18 18.01 -14.76
C ALA A 32 0.18 17.54 -14.22
N THR A 33 0.65 18.08 -13.09
CA THR A 33 1.88 17.61 -12.45
C THR A 33 1.66 16.26 -11.78
N TYR A 34 0.56 16.12 -11.04
CA TYR A 34 0.22 14.87 -10.37
C TYR A 34 0.11 13.71 -11.36
N GLU A 35 -0.69 13.87 -12.41
CA GLU A 35 -0.94 12.85 -13.43
C GLU A 35 0.35 12.43 -14.13
N CYS A 36 1.28 13.36 -14.37
CA CYS A 36 2.59 13.02 -14.91
C CYS A 36 3.43 12.20 -13.91
N CYS A 37 3.55 12.65 -12.65
CA CYS A 37 4.32 11.95 -11.63
C CYS A 37 3.76 10.54 -11.38
N ASP A 38 2.43 10.44 -11.33
CA ASP A 38 1.68 9.20 -11.15
C ASP A 38 1.84 8.26 -12.36
N SER A 39 1.77 8.78 -13.58
CA SER A 39 2.02 7.98 -14.79
C SER A 39 3.42 7.35 -14.75
N ASN A 40 4.45 8.12 -14.35
CA ASN A 40 5.80 7.57 -14.18
C ASN A 40 5.84 6.47 -13.10
N PHE A 41 5.20 6.68 -11.95
CA PHE A 41 5.10 5.67 -10.89
C PHE A 41 4.45 4.37 -11.38
N GLN A 42 3.29 4.46 -12.05
CA GLN A 42 2.57 3.30 -12.55
C GLN A 42 3.31 2.60 -13.70
N ASN A 43 3.98 3.35 -14.58
CA ASN A 43 4.77 2.80 -15.68
C ASN A 43 5.99 2.04 -15.18
N ASN A 44 6.70 2.59 -14.17
CA ASN A 44 7.85 1.94 -13.55
C ASN A 44 7.50 0.57 -12.94
N LEU A 45 6.25 0.40 -12.49
CA LEU A 45 5.75 -0.82 -11.86
C LEU A 45 4.83 -1.65 -12.75
N ASN A 46 4.65 -1.26 -14.02
CA ASN A 46 3.73 -1.88 -14.97
C ASN A 46 2.28 -2.07 -14.44
N ILE A 47 1.79 -1.13 -13.63
CA ILE A 47 0.48 -1.23 -12.97
C ILE A 47 -0.67 -0.91 -13.94
N SER A 48 -0.49 0.05 -14.85
CA SER A 48 -1.54 0.50 -15.77
C SER A 48 -2.01 -0.61 -16.72
N ALA A 49 -1.16 -1.62 -16.98
CA ALA A 49 -1.54 -2.81 -17.75
C ALA A 49 -2.65 -3.64 -17.06
N ALA A 50 -2.73 -3.60 -15.73
CA ALA A 50 -3.66 -4.40 -14.94
C ALA A 50 -4.88 -3.61 -14.43
N CYS A 51 -4.70 -2.32 -14.11
CA CYS A 51 -5.76 -1.47 -13.55
C CYS A 51 -6.42 -0.52 -14.55
N GLY A 52 -5.93 -0.47 -15.79
CA GLY A 52 -6.36 0.49 -16.81
C GLY A 52 -5.49 1.75 -16.81
N VAL A 53 -5.69 2.57 -17.85
CA VAL A 53 -5.01 3.85 -18.01
C VAL A 53 -5.77 4.91 -17.23
N GLY A 54 -5.12 5.53 -16.25
CA GLY A 54 -5.68 6.62 -15.47
C GLY A 54 -4.94 6.83 -14.16
N SER A 55 -5.21 7.96 -13.51
CA SER A 55 -4.53 8.31 -12.27
C SER A 55 -4.95 7.41 -11.10
N ILE A 56 -4.11 7.32 -10.07
CA ILE A 56 -4.30 6.54 -8.84
C ILE A 56 -5.69 6.76 -8.24
N TRP A 57 -6.20 7.98 -8.27
CA TRP A 57 -7.50 8.31 -7.72
C TRP A 57 -8.68 7.63 -8.40
N ASN A 58 -8.54 7.18 -9.66
CA ASN A 58 -9.58 6.45 -10.37
C ASN A 58 -9.70 5.00 -9.89
N PHE A 59 -8.56 4.38 -9.54
CA PHE A 59 -8.49 2.94 -9.25
C PHE A 59 -7.66 2.60 -8.00
N PRO A 60 -7.84 3.29 -6.85
CA PRO A 60 -6.93 3.15 -5.72
C PRO A 60 -6.89 1.72 -5.16
N ILE A 61 -8.04 1.03 -5.12
CA ILE A 61 -8.13 -0.36 -4.65
C ILE A 61 -7.43 -1.33 -5.61
N CYS A 62 -7.58 -1.14 -6.92
CA CYS A 62 -6.90 -1.99 -7.89
C CYS A 62 -5.38 -1.83 -7.77
N ILE A 63 -4.90 -0.59 -7.71
CA ILE A 63 -3.48 -0.29 -7.59
C ILE A 63 -2.90 -0.86 -6.30
N ARG A 64 -3.59 -0.67 -5.17
CA ARG A 64 -3.24 -1.31 -3.89
C ARG A 64 -3.08 -2.83 -4.02
N ASN A 65 -3.99 -3.48 -4.75
CA ASN A 65 -3.94 -4.91 -5.00
C ASN A 65 -2.79 -5.34 -5.92
N GLN A 66 -2.39 -4.49 -6.88
CA GLN A 66 -1.24 -4.75 -7.75
C GLN A 66 0.08 -4.60 -6.99
N LEU A 67 0.21 -3.59 -6.13
CA LEU A 67 1.36 -3.47 -5.24
C LEU A 67 1.50 -4.72 -4.36
N GLY A 68 0.39 -5.23 -3.83
CA GLY A 68 0.38 -6.50 -3.09
C GLY A 68 0.84 -7.71 -3.90
N ALA A 69 0.65 -7.70 -5.23
CA ALA A 69 1.19 -8.74 -6.11
C ALA A 69 2.71 -8.59 -6.33
N ILE A 70 3.22 -7.35 -6.38
CA ILE A 70 4.66 -7.07 -6.49
C ILE A 70 5.39 -7.49 -5.20
N TRP A 71 4.80 -7.29 -4.01
CA TRP A 71 5.40 -7.74 -2.74
C TRP A 71 5.58 -9.26 -2.64
N GLN A 72 4.86 -10.05 -3.46
CA GLN A 72 5.06 -11.51 -3.53
C GLN A 72 6.45 -11.88 -4.08
N GLN A 73 7.18 -10.93 -4.66
CA GLN A 73 8.55 -11.09 -5.13
C GLN A 73 9.59 -10.89 -4.00
N GLY A 74 9.14 -10.73 -2.75
CA GLY A 74 10.02 -10.57 -1.59
C GLY A 74 10.74 -9.24 -1.58
N THR A 75 11.97 -9.25 -1.06
CA THR A 75 12.81 -8.04 -0.96
C THR A 75 12.88 -7.25 -2.26
N HIS A 76 13.06 -7.93 -3.39
CA HIS A 76 13.18 -7.25 -4.69
C HIS A 76 11.95 -6.41 -5.02
N GLY A 77 10.75 -7.00 -4.90
CA GLY A 77 9.51 -6.30 -5.23
C GLY A 77 9.20 -5.14 -4.27
N VAL A 78 9.51 -5.28 -2.98
CA VAL A 78 9.35 -4.17 -2.02
C VAL A 78 10.31 -3.01 -2.37
N LEU A 79 11.58 -3.31 -2.64
CA LEU A 79 12.55 -2.29 -3.01
C LEU A 79 12.20 -1.60 -4.35
N GLU A 80 11.68 -2.34 -5.33
CA GLU A 80 11.21 -1.79 -6.61
C GLU A 80 10.04 -0.80 -6.40
N VAL A 81 9.04 -1.19 -5.60
CA VAL A 81 7.92 -0.30 -5.25
C VAL A 81 8.42 0.95 -4.51
N CYS A 82 9.35 0.78 -3.58
CA CYS A 82 9.86 1.88 -2.79
C CYS A 82 10.76 2.83 -3.56
N ASP A 83 11.52 2.33 -4.54
CA ASP A 83 12.27 3.17 -5.47
C ASP A 83 11.32 3.99 -6.36
N ALA A 84 10.33 3.35 -6.98
CA ALA A 84 9.32 4.05 -7.78
C ALA A 84 8.56 5.10 -6.93
N TYR A 85 8.21 4.77 -5.69
CA TYR A 85 7.55 5.70 -4.78
C TYR A 85 8.46 6.86 -4.35
N SER A 86 9.76 6.61 -4.14
CA SER A 86 10.74 7.67 -3.87
C SER A 86 10.81 8.68 -5.03
N GLN A 87 10.80 8.18 -6.27
CA GLN A 87 10.74 9.03 -7.47
C GLN A 87 9.43 9.83 -7.55
N PHE A 88 8.29 9.21 -7.26
CA PHE A 88 6.99 9.88 -7.19
C PHE A 88 6.98 11.02 -6.16
N ARG A 89 7.48 10.75 -4.94
CA ARG A 89 7.61 11.75 -3.87
C ARG A 89 8.52 12.90 -4.28
N SER A 90 9.65 12.59 -4.93
CA SER A 90 10.59 13.58 -5.41
C SER A 90 10.00 14.46 -6.52
N CYS A 91 9.18 13.86 -7.40
CA CYS A 91 8.48 14.55 -8.47
C CYS A 91 7.47 15.59 -7.93
N LEU A 92 6.71 15.25 -6.89
CA LEU A 92 5.74 16.15 -6.27
C LEU A 92 6.35 17.13 -5.25
N GLY A 93 7.50 16.79 -4.68
CA GLY A 93 8.18 17.61 -3.67
C GLY A 93 7.24 18.02 -2.53
N LYS A 94 7.16 19.32 -2.27
CA LYS A 94 6.33 19.89 -1.19
C LYS A 94 4.82 19.76 -1.43
N SER A 95 4.38 19.47 -2.65
CA SER A 95 2.97 19.26 -2.96
C SER A 95 2.49 17.83 -2.71
N LEU A 96 3.38 16.92 -2.33
CA LEU A 96 3.03 15.54 -2.01
C LEU A 96 1.87 15.47 -1.02
N HIS A 97 1.98 16.17 0.12
CA HIS A 97 0.95 16.12 1.16
C HIS A 97 -0.43 16.57 0.65
N ASP A 98 -0.47 17.69 -0.07
CA ASP A 98 -1.70 18.23 -0.64
C ASP A 98 -2.29 17.33 -1.73
N CYS A 99 -1.43 16.62 -2.48
CA CYS A 99 -1.86 15.70 -3.52
C CYS A 99 -2.26 14.31 -3.04
N THR A 100 -1.91 13.90 -1.82
CA THR A 100 -2.19 12.54 -1.31
C THR A 100 -3.17 12.51 -0.15
N ASN A 101 -3.62 13.68 0.32
CA ASN A 101 -4.59 13.81 1.41
C ASN A 101 -6.03 13.73 0.86
N ASP A 102 -6.90 12.99 1.56
CA ASP A 102 -8.30 12.82 1.19
C ASP A 102 -9.07 14.15 1.15
N GLY A 103 -8.76 15.06 2.07
CA GLY A 103 -9.37 16.36 2.20
C GLY A 103 -9.18 17.25 0.97
N TYR A 104 -8.10 17.08 0.20
CA TYR A 104 -7.95 17.78 -1.08
C TYR A 104 -9.07 17.38 -2.05
N TYR A 105 -9.23 16.08 -2.29
CA TYR A 105 -10.22 15.56 -3.23
C TYR A 105 -11.66 15.87 -2.82
N ILE A 106 -11.94 15.81 -1.51
CA ILE A 106 -13.26 16.13 -0.96
C ILE A 106 -13.56 17.62 -1.13
N ARG A 107 -12.62 18.51 -0.76
CA ARG A 107 -12.84 19.98 -0.85
C ARG A 107 -12.97 20.48 -2.28
N GLN A 108 -12.28 19.85 -3.23
CA GLN A 108 -12.37 20.19 -4.65
C GLN A 108 -13.58 19.54 -5.35
N GLY A 109 -14.33 18.67 -4.66
CA GLY A 109 -15.48 17.96 -5.24
C GLY A 109 -15.09 16.93 -6.32
N LEU A 110 -13.83 16.47 -6.32
CA LEU A 110 -13.29 15.55 -7.32
C LEU A 110 -13.72 14.10 -7.04
N LEU A 111 -13.78 13.70 -5.77
CA LEU A 111 -14.10 12.33 -5.34
C LEU A 111 -15.11 12.33 -4.19
N GLY A 112 -15.91 11.27 -4.10
CA GLY A 112 -16.69 10.99 -2.90
C GLY A 112 -15.77 10.62 -1.72
N VAL A 113 -16.25 10.87 -0.49
CA VAL A 113 -15.48 10.67 0.77
C VAL A 113 -14.78 9.32 0.82
N PHE A 114 -15.52 8.23 0.55
CA PHE A 114 -14.96 6.88 0.60
C PHE A 114 -13.81 6.68 -0.39
N GLN A 115 -13.95 7.16 -1.63
CA GLN A 115 -12.91 7.02 -2.64
C GLN A 115 -11.66 7.85 -2.30
N ALA A 116 -11.85 9.08 -1.79
CA ALA A 116 -10.77 9.93 -1.32
C ALA A 116 -9.97 9.26 -0.17
N GLN A 117 -10.65 8.64 0.78
CA GLN A 117 -10.02 7.87 1.86
C GLN A 117 -9.22 6.66 1.34
N GLN A 118 -9.66 6.00 0.26
CA GLN A 118 -8.90 4.91 -0.35
C GLN A 118 -7.61 5.42 -1.03
N VAL A 119 -7.61 6.63 -1.59
CA VAL A 119 -6.40 7.26 -2.13
C VAL A 119 -5.39 7.53 -1.02
N GLN A 120 -5.82 8.17 0.06
CA GLN A 120 -4.93 8.42 1.20
C GLN A 120 -4.44 7.13 1.87
N THR A 121 -5.29 6.11 1.92
CA THR A 121 -4.93 4.76 2.39
C THR A 121 -3.75 4.20 1.61
N LEU A 122 -3.78 4.26 0.28
CA LEU A 122 -2.70 3.76 -0.57
C LEU A 122 -1.36 4.46 -0.27
N PHE A 123 -1.36 5.79 -0.18
CA PHE A 123 -0.13 6.53 0.09
C PHE A 123 0.37 6.36 1.52
N THR A 124 -0.54 6.16 2.48
CA THR A 124 -0.17 5.84 3.86
C THR A 124 0.46 4.44 3.96
N GLU A 125 -0.08 3.47 3.24
CA GLU A 125 0.52 2.13 3.12
C GLU A 125 1.93 2.20 2.53
N LEU A 126 2.11 2.95 1.43
CA LEU A 126 3.42 3.14 0.81
C LEU A 126 4.41 3.82 1.78
N ASN A 127 3.98 4.81 2.56
CA ASN A 127 4.83 5.44 3.58
C ASN A 127 5.25 4.46 4.69
N TYR A 128 4.36 3.56 5.09
CA TYR A 128 4.67 2.55 6.09
C TYR A 128 5.65 1.51 5.55
N ILE A 129 5.32 0.89 4.41
CA ILE A 129 6.09 -0.20 3.81
C ILE A 129 7.49 0.27 3.40
N CYS A 130 7.61 1.47 2.85
CA CYS A 130 8.88 2.07 2.44
C CYS A 130 9.57 2.88 3.54
N GLY A 131 9.06 2.79 4.77
CA GLY A 131 9.56 3.51 5.93
C GLY A 131 9.64 2.57 7.14
N ALA A 132 8.82 2.84 8.16
CA ALA A 132 8.90 2.16 9.44
C ALA A 132 8.67 0.63 9.39
N GLY A 133 7.97 0.13 8.37
CA GLY A 133 7.72 -1.30 8.17
C GLY A 133 8.80 -2.02 7.37
N MET A 134 9.68 -1.29 6.67
CA MET A 134 10.57 -1.87 5.66
C MET A 134 11.49 -2.94 6.26
N ASP A 135 12.19 -2.62 7.35
CA ASP A 135 13.14 -3.54 7.98
C ASP A 135 12.46 -4.83 8.46
N ILE A 136 11.23 -4.74 8.97
CA ILE A 136 10.48 -5.92 9.42
C ILE A 136 10.17 -6.84 8.24
N PHE A 137 9.74 -6.27 7.10
CA PHE A 137 9.49 -7.06 5.90
C PHE A 137 10.79 -7.71 5.40
N LEU A 138 11.87 -6.94 5.28
CA LEU A 138 13.15 -7.42 4.75
C LEU A 138 13.74 -8.56 5.61
N ASN A 139 13.61 -8.46 6.93
CA ASN A 139 14.08 -9.51 7.85
C ASN A 139 13.24 -10.80 7.78
N ASN A 140 12.02 -10.73 7.23
CA ASN A 140 11.07 -11.84 7.19
C ASN A 140 10.63 -12.18 5.75
N ASP A 141 11.36 -11.71 4.73
CA ASP A 141 10.87 -11.60 3.36
C ASP A 141 10.49 -12.94 2.73
N VAL A 142 11.28 -14.00 2.95
CA VAL A 142 11.01 -15.35 2.44
C VAL A 142 9.66 -15.87 2.93
N CYS A 143 9.36 -15.69 4.21
CA CYS A 143 8.10 -16.16 4.77
C CYS A 143 6.93 -15.23 4.38
N MET A 144 7.11 -13.92 4.52
CA MET A 144 6.06 -12.95 4.26
C MET A 144 5.63 -12.94 2.78
N SER A 145 6.58 -12.97 1.84
CA SER A 145 6.27 -13.05 0.40
C SER A 145 5.50 -14.31 0.04
N LYS A 146 5.84 -15.44 0.66
CA LYS A 146 5.10 -16.70 0.52
C LYS A 146 3.67 -16.57 1.05
N VAL A 147 3.47 -15.98 2.22
CA VAL A 147 2.13 -15.73 2.77
C VAL A 147 1.34 -14.77 1.87
N PHE A 148 1.93 -13.69 1.38
CA PHE A 148 1.28 -12.79 0.41
C PHE A 148 0.83 -13.52 -0.86
N LYS A 149 1.64 -14.47 -1.34
CA LYS A 149 1.32 -15.29 -2.51
C LYS A 149 0.19 -16.28 -2.24
N GLN A 150 0.20 -16.94 -1.07
CA GLN A 150 -0.76 -17.99 -0.72
C GLN A 150 -2.09 -17.44 -0.22
N ASN A 151 -2.06 -16.33 0.52
CA ASN A 151 -3.20 -15.75 1.24
C ASN A 151 -3.62 -14.39 0.69
N GLY A 152 -3.10 -13.97 -0.48
CA GLY A 152 -3.46 -12.69 -1.09
C GLY A 152 -4.97 -12.52 -1.32
N THR A 153 -5.70 -13.60 -1.62
CA THR A 153 -7.17 -13.59 -1.73
C THR A 153 -7.85 -13.33 -0.39
N ASP A 154 -7.37 -13.96 0.69
CA ASP A 154 -7.92 -13.79 2.04
C ASP A 154 -7.71 -12.35 2.53
N ILE A 155 -6.51 -11.80 2.34
CA ILE A 155 -6.19 -10.40 2.69
C ILE A 155 -7.12 -9.43 1.94
N LYS A 156 -7.34 -9.66 0.64
CA LYS A 156 -8.27 -8.86 -0.16
C LYS A 156 -9.71 -8.99 0.34
N ALA A 157 -10.12 -10.20 0.74
CA ALA A 157 -11.44 -10.44 1.30
C ALA A 157 -11.64 -9.71 2.65
N CYS A 158 -10.64 -9.73 3.54
CA CYS A 158 -10.66 -8.97 4.80
C CYS A 158 -10.90 -7.47 4.54
N ARG A 159 -10.11 -6.88 3.64
CA ARG A 159 -10.22 -5.45 3.27
C ARG A 159 -11.58 -5.13 2.63
N LYS A 160 -12.07 -6.00 1.74
CA LYS A 160 -13.39 -5.85 1.13
C LYS A 160 -14.51 -5.90 2.18
N GLN A 161 -14.47 -6.88 3.08
CA GLN A 161 -15.46 -7.02 4.14
C GLN A 161 -15.49 -5.80 5.06
N PHE A 162 -14.33 -5.27 5.45
CA PHE A 162 -14.25 -4.02 6.20
C PHE A 162 -14.93 -2.86 5.47
N ASN A 163 -14.60 -2.67 4.18
CA ASN A 163 -15.19 -1.63 3.35
C ASN A 163 -16.72 -1.76 3.23
N ASP A 164 -17.23 -2.98 3.01
CA ASP A 164 -18.66 -3.26 2.95
C ASP A 164 -19.36 -2.98 4.29
N ASN A 165 -18.73 -3.38 5.40
CA ASN A 165 -19.25 -3.21 6.76
C ASN A 165 -19.33 -1.74 7.17
N ILE A 166 -18.27 -0.95 6.94
CA ILE A 166 -18.28 0.49 7.25
C ILE A 166 -19.30 1.23 6.40
N LYS A 167 -19.46 0.86 5.13
CA LYS A 167 -20.47 1.46 4.25
C LYS A 167 -21.88 1.18 4.75
N ALA A 168 -22.14 -0.01 5.27
CA ALA A 168 -23.44 -0.40 5.79
C ALA A 168 -23.73 0.17 7.18
N ASN A 169 -22.74 0.17 8.08
CA ASN A 169 -22.91 0.50 9.51
C ASN A 169 -21.74 1.34 10.05
N PRO A 170 -21.61 2.62 9.64
CA PRO A 170 -20.45 3.45 10.00
C PRO A 170 -20.28 3.68 11.51
N SER A 171 -21.35 3.56 12.31
CA SER A 171 -21.27 3.69 13.78
C SER A 171 -20.42 2.61 14.46
N ASN A 172 -20.19 1.47 13.78
CA ASN A 172 -19.39 0.36 14.30
C ASN A 172 -17.97 0.34 13.72
N ALA A 173 -17.49 1.46 13.15
CA ALA A 173 -16.21 1.54 12.46
C ALA A 173 -15.02 0.99 13.28
N CYS A 174 -14.92 1.32 14.57
CA CYS A 174 -13.80 0.83 15.40
C CYS A 174 -13.82 -0.68 15.60
N GLN A 175 -15.00 -1.30 15.72
CA GLN A 175 -15.12 -2.75 15.79
C GLN A 175 -14.70 -3.39 14.46
N PHE A 176 -15.09 -2.81 13.33
CA PHE A 176 -14.70 -3.33 12.02
C PHE A 176 -13.21 -3.16 11.75
N GLU A 177 -12.58 -2.07 12.23
CA GLU A 177 -11.12 -1.90 12.19
C GLU A 177 -10.42 -3.04 12.95
N GLU A 178 -10.86 -3.35 14.18
CA GLU A 178 -10.28 -4.42 14.98
C GLU A 178 -10.37 -5.76 14.26
N THR A 179 -11.55 -6.09 13.72
CA THR A 179 -11.74 -7.29 12.89
C THR A 179 -10.84 -7.29 11.66
N LEU A 180 -10.66 -6.15 10.98
CA LEU A 180 -9.77 -6.05 9.83
C LEU A 180 -8.32 -6.37 10.22
N LYS A 181 -7.80 -5.71 11.26
CA LYS A 181 -6.42 -5.87 11.72
C LYS A 181 -6.12 -7.33 12.08
N GLU A 182 -7.05 -7.99 12.76
CA GLU A 182 -6.92 -9.42 13.09
C GLU A 182 -6.97 -10.30 11.84
N CYS A 183 -7.91 -10.04 10.93
CA CYS A 183 -8.10 -10.80 9.70
C CYS A 183 -6.87 -10.75 8.79
N VAL A 184 -6.27 -9.58 8.59
CA VAL A 184 -5.08 -9.43 7.74
C VAL A 184 -3.80 -9.97 8.38
N ALA A 185 -3.71 -9.96 9.71
CA ALA A 185 -2.53 -10.43 10.44
C ALA A 185 -2.53 -11.94 10.64
N ALA A 186 -3.70 -12.59 10.69
CA ALA A 186 -3.83 -14.01 10.98
C ALA A 186 -2.97 -14.93 10.07
N PRO A 187 -2.91 -14.73 8.73
CA PRO A 187 -2.08 -15.57 7.86
C PRO A 187 -0.58 -15.53 8.20
N PHE A 188 -0.12 -14.39 8.72
CA PHE A 188 1.29 -14.12 9.02
C PHE A 188 1.75 -14.71 10.34
N GLN A 189 0.86 -15.34 11.12
CA GLN A 189 1.26 -16.09 12.31
C GLN A 189 2.33 -17.15 12.00
N SER A 190 2.26 -17.75 10.82
CA SER A 190 3.25 -18.74 10.36
C SER A 190 4.67 -18.18 10.23
N CYS A 191 4.81 -16.86 10.14
CA CYS A 191 6.07 -16.13 10.04
C CYS A 191 6.52 -15.52 11.39
N GLY A 192 5.79 -15.75 12.48
CA GLY A 192 6.10 -15.22 13.80
C GLY A 192 5.44 -13.88 14.12
N MET A 193 5.68 -13.40 15.34
CA MET A 193 4.96 -12.25 15.89
C MET A 193 5.31 -10.92 15.19
N GLU A 194 6.53 -10.76 14.68
CA GLU A 194 6.95 -9.56 13.95
C GLU A 194 6.16 -9.39 12.64
N ALA A 195 5.98 -10.46 11.88
CA ALA A 195 5.20 -10.45 10.64
C ALA A 195 3.70 -10.20 10.90
N MET A 196 3.16 -10.76 11.99
CA MET A 196 1.80 -10.44 12.44
C MET A 196 1.66 -8.96 12.82
N PHE A 197 2.60 -8.46 13.62
CA PHE A 197 2.65 -7.06 14.02
C PHE A 197 2.72 -6.15 12.79
N TYR A 198 3.59 -6.47 11.82
CA TYR A 198 3.74 -5.71 10.59
C TYR A 198 2.40 -5.51 9.86
N MET A 199 1.62 -6.58 9.69
CA MET A 199 0.35 -6.50 8.95
C MET A 199 -0.76 -5.81 9.74
N CYS A 200 -0.82 -6.05 11.05
CA CYS A 200 -1.73 -5.32 11.93
C CYS A 200 -1.43 -3.81 11.88
N GLU A 201 -0.15 -3.46 12.03
CA GLU A 201 0.29 -2.08 12.14
C GLU A 201 0.12 -1.35 10.82
N ASN A 202 0.35 -2.02 9.68
CA ASN A 202 0.07 -1.48 8.35
C ASN A 202 -1.39 -0.99 8.24
N GLU A 203 -2.38 -1.84 8.58
CA GLU A 203 -3.78 -1.40 8.53
C GLU A 203 -4.10 -0.37 9.62
N ARG A 204 -3.48 -0.45 10.82
CA ARG A 204 -3.68 0.55 11.88
C ARG A 204 -3.25 1.94 11.41
N VAL A 205 -2.05 2.10 10.84
CA VAL A 205 -1.55 3.41 10.41
C VAL A 205 -2.36 3.97 9.26
N ILE A 206 -2.78 3.10 8.32
CA ILE A 206 -3.69 3.44 7.22
C ILE A 206 -5.01 3.99 7.77
N LEU A 207 -5.68 3.24 8.63
CA LEU A 207 -7.01 3.59 9.12
C LEU A 207 -6.98 4.76 10.09
N ASN A 208 -5.90 4.95 10.85
CA ASN A 208 -5.74 6.10 11.74
C ASN A 208 -5.81 7.45 11.01
N THR A 209 -5.60 7.47 9.68
CA THR A 209 -5.71 8.70 8.90
C THR A 209 -7.14 9.25 8.78
N TRP A 210 -8.17 8.39 8.88
CA TRP A 210 -9.57 8.78 8.77
C TRP A 210 -10.49 8.15 9.85
N LEU A 211 -9.96 7.26 10.69
CA LEU A 211 -10.54 6.72 11.94
C LEU A 211 -9.60 6.93 13.15
N PRO A 212 -9.14 8.17 13.43
CA PRO A 212 -8.17 8.40 14.51
C PRO A 212 -8.69 8.00 15.91
N MET A 213 -10.02 7.96 16.08
CA MET A 213 -10.68 7.56 17.34
C MET A 213 -10.63 6.06 17.63
N CYS A 214 -10.29 5.23 16.65
CA CYS A 214 -10.37 3.77 16.75
C CYS A 214 -9.02 3.09 17.01
N SER A 215 -7.91 3.85 16.94
CA SER A 215 -6.53 3.36 16.85
C SER A 215 -6.00 2.65 18.12
N LYS A 216 -6.55 1.48 18.45
CA LYS A 216 -5.93 0.54 19.38
C LYS A 216 -4.61 0.05 18.78
N ALA A 217 -3.55 0.14 19.58
CA ALA A 217 -2.22 -0.32 19.20
C ALA A 217 -2.22 -1.82 18.88
N CYS A 218 -1.46 -2.19 17.85
CA CYS A 218 -1.16 -3.58 17.59
C CYS A 218 -0.22 -4.09 18.69
N SER A 219 -0.59 -5.20 19.34
CA SER A 219 0.24 -5.79 20.39
C SER A 219 0.72 -7.17 19.96
N PHE A 220 1.93 -7.52 20.35
CA PHE A 220 2.48 -8.87 20.17
C PHE A 220 1.65 -9.95 20.89
N GLN A 221 0.72 -9.57 21.76
CA GLN A 221 -0.09 -10.45 22.62
C GLN A 221 -1.48 -10.77 22.08
N GLN A 222 -1.85 -10.29 20.89
CA GLN A 222 -3.21 -10.40 20.35
C GLN A 222 -3.71 -11.85 20.11
N LYS A 223 -2.91 -12.87 20.48
CA LYS A 223 -3.25 -14.30 20.43
C LYS A 223 -3.55 -15.00 21.75
N LEU A 224 -3.42 -14.37 22.92
CA LEU A 224 -3.72 -15.06 24.18
C LEU A 224 -5.15 -14.89 24.69
N SER A 225 -5.84 -13.79 24.38
CA SER A 225 -7.18 -13.53 24.95
C SER A 225 -8.33 -14.24 24.25
N ASN A 226 -8.20 -14.56 22.96
CA ASN A 226 -9.32 -15.12 22.17
C ASN A 226 -9.29 -16.67 22.08
N HIS A 227 -8.15 -17.32 22.31
CA HIS A 227 -8.08 -18.78 22.42
C HIS A 227 -8.44 -19.29 23.83
N GLN A 228 -8.09 -18.55 24.90
CA GLN A 228 -8.44 -18.94 26.27
C GLN A 228 -9.96 -18.92 26.52
N ASN A 229 -10.72 -18.08 25.81
CA ASN A 229 -12.18 -18.02 25.96
C ASN A 229 -12.95 -19.09 25.16
N LEU A 230 -12.30 -19.80 24.23
CA LEU A 230 -12.90 -20.91 23.48
C LEU A 230 -12.65 -22.26 24.15
N GLU A 231 -11.55 -22.41 24.90
CA GLU A 231 -11.27 -23.63 25.66
C GLU A 231 -12.02 -23.68 27.00
N VAL A 232 -12.28 -22.54 27.65
CA VAL A 232 -13.03 -22.49 28.92
C VAL A 232 -14.53 -22.77 28.74
N LYS A 233 -15.11 -22.52 27.56
CA LYS A 233 -16.54 -22.77 27.31
C LYS A 233 -16.89 -24.23 26.98
N ASN A 234 -15.89 -25.09 26.74
CA ASN A 234 -16.09 -26.50 26.36
C ASN A 234 -15.57 -27.49 27.41
N ALA A 235 -15.24 -27.03 28.62
CA ALA A 235 -14.98 -27.95 29.73
C ALA A 235 -16.27 -28.70 30.09
N PRO A 236 -16.26 -30.06 30.13
CA PRO A 236 -17.38 -30.83 30.65
C PRO A 236 -17.64 -30.40 32.10
N LYS A 237 -18.90 -30.13 32.44
CA LYS A 237 -19.30 -30.05 33.85
C LYS A 237 -19.11 -31.44 34.44
N GLU A 238 -18.10 -31.61 35.30
CA GLU A 238 -18.04 -32.74 36.22
C GLU A 238 -19.25 -32.68 37.17
N GLN A 239 -19.70 -33.88 37.54
CA GLN A 239 -21.02 -34.26 38.05
C GLN A 239 -21.46 -33.59 39.36
#